data_AF-A0A2G6LHE6-F1
#
_entry.id   AF-A0A2G6LHE6-F1
#
_cell.length_a   1.000
_cell.length_b   1.000
_cell.length_c   1.000
_cell.angle_alpha   90.00
_cell.angle_beta   90.00
_cell.angle_gamma   90.00
#
_symmetry.space_group_name_H-M   'P 1'
#
loop_
_entity.id
_entity.type
_entity.pdbx_description
1 polymer ?
#
loop_
_entity_poly.entity_id
_entity_poly.type
_entity_poly.pdbx_seq_one_letter_code
_entity_poly.pdbx_strand_id
1 'polypeptide(L)'
;NEVAINAGANFVNIEIICSNKSEHRHRVETRSSDVPKLRLPTWEQVQSREYHPWESERIVIDTAQKTVLTAVQQLMSVLREQNNI
;
A
#
# COMPACT_ATOMS: atom_id res chain seq x y z
N ASN A 1 -7.40 -12.83 7.17
CA ASN A 1 -6.17 -13.41 7.80
C ASN A 1 -6.43 -14.75 8.49
N GLU A 2 -7.64 -15.32 8.43
CA GLU A 2 -8.01 -16.59 9.08
C GLU A 2 -7.10 -17.77 8.72
N VAL A 3 -6.68 -17.91 7.45
CA VAL A 3 -5.79 -19.00 7.03
C VAL A 3 -4.45 -18.98 7.78
N ALA A 4 -3.85 -17.79 7.97
CA ALA A 4 -2.59 -17.66 8.69
C ALA A 4 -2.76 -17.96 10.19
N ILE A 5 -3.86 -17.49 10.78
CA ILE A 5 -4.23 -17.77 12.18
C ILE A 5 -4.39 -19.28 12.39
N ASN A 6 -5.17 -19.94 11.53
CA ASN A 6 -5.43 -21.38 11.62
C ASN A 6 -4.18 -22.23 11.39
N ALA A 7 -3.22 -21.72 10.61
CA ALA A 7 -1.94 -22.38 10.39
C ALA A 7 -0.90 -22.12 11.50
N GLY A 8 -1.22 -21.28 12.51
CA GLY A 8 -0.25 -20.84 13.52
C GLY A 8 0.91 -20.03 12.94
N ALA A 9 0.70 -19.40 11.77
CA ALA A 9 1.72 -18.62 11.08
C ALA A 9 1.65 -17.15 11.51
N ASN A 10 2.83 -16.56 11.73
CA ASN A 10 2.93 -15.12 11.97
C ASN A 10 2.55 -14.35 10.70
N PHE A 11 1.68 -13.35 10.85
CA PHE A 11 1.32 -12.44 9.76
C PHE A 11 1.25 -11.01 10.28
N VAL A 12 1.49 -10.05 9.38
CA VAL A 12 1.33 -8.62 9.66
C VAL A 12 0.55 -8.00 8.51
N ASN A 13 -0.49 -7.24 8.86
CA ASN A 13 -1.28 -6.46 7.92
C ASN A 13 -0.58 -5.13 7.62
N ILE A 14 -0.35 -4.81 6.34
CA ILE A 14 0.28 -3.57 5.91
C ILE A 14 -0.62 -2.90 4.86
N GLU A 15 -1.12 -1.70 5.14
CA GLU A 15 -1.88 -0.87 4.21
C GLU A 15 -0.99 0.23 3.63
N ILE A 16 -0.97 0.34 2.30
CA ILE A 16 -0.22 1.37 1.58
C ILE A 16 -1.18 2.43 1.09
N ILE A 17 -0.95 3.68 1.47
CA ILE A 17 -1.75 4.81 1.02
C ILE A 17 -0.88 5.88 0.35
N CYS A 18 -1.54 6.79 -0.37
CA CYS A 18 -0.96 8.06 -0.80
C CYS A 18 -1.98 9.14 -0.45
N SER A 19 -1.74 9.86 0.66
CA SER A 19 -2.66 10.90 1.14
C SER A 19 -2.73 12.12 0.21
N ASN A 20 -1.71 12.33 -0.61
CA ASN A 20 -1.66 13.40 -1.60
C ASN A 20 -2.33 12.99 -2.92
N LYS A 21 -3.57 13.44 -3.11
CA LYS A 21 -4.38 13.15 -4.30
C LYS A 21 -3.72 13.61 -5.61
N SER A 22 -3.09 14.78 -5.62
CA SER A 22 -2.46 15.33 -6.82
C SER A 22 -1.24 14.51 -7.24
N GLU A 23 -0.45 14.07 -6.26
CA GLU A 23 0.68 13.18 -6.49
C GLU A 23 0.23 11.79 -6.95
N HIS A 24 -0.82 11.23 -6.34
CA HIS A 24 -1.38 9.95 -6.78
C HIS A 24 -1.89 10.03 -8.22
N ARG A 25 -2.63 11.11 -8.56
CA ARG A 25 -3.06 11.37 -9.93
C ARG A 25 -1.89 11.41 -10.89
N HIS A 26 -0.87 12.21 -10.56
CA HIS A 26 0.33 12.33 -11.39
C HIS A 26 0.98 10.95 -11.63
N ARG A 27 1.17 10.15 -10.58
CA ARG A 27 1.74 8.79 -10.69
C ARG A 27 0.89 7.85 -11.56
N VAL A 28 -0.44 7.94 -11.49
CA VAL A 28 -1.34 7.12 -12.32
C VAL A 28 -1.26 7.51 -13.79
N GLU A 29 -1.24 8.81 -14.09
CA GLU A 29 -1.27 9.34 -15.46
C GLU A 29 0.08 9.24 -16.16
N THR A 30 1.21 9.29 -15.43
CA THR A 30 2.56 9.30 -16.03
C THR A 30 3.27 7.96 -16.02
N ARG A 31 2.76 6.94 -15.31
CA ARG A 31 3.42 5.63 -15.27
C ARG A 31 3.44 4.97 -16.64
N SER A 32 4.57 4.37 -16.99
CA SER A 32 4.68 3.42 -18.09
C SER A 32 4.34 2.01 -17.61
N SER A 33 3.87 1.16 -18.51
CA SER A 33 3.69 -0.26 -18.25
C SER A 33 4.66 -1.07 -19.10
N ASP A 34 5.38 -1.99 -18.46
CA ASP A 34 6.24 -2.95 -19.16
C ASP A 34 5.46 -4.19 -19.64
N VAL A 35 4.15 -4.25 -19.36
CA VAL A 35 3.29 -5.38 -19.71
C VAL A 35 2.68 -5.14 -21.10
N PRO A 36 2.99 -5.97 -22.12
CA PRO A 36 2.45 -5.78 -23.45
C PRO A 36 0.93 -5.80 -23.46
N LYS A 37 0.32 -4.86 -24.19
CA LYS A 37 -1.14 -4.70 -24.37
C LYS A 37 -1.92 -4.32 -23.10
N LEU A 38 -1.26 -4.11 -21.95
CA LEU A 38 -1.95 -3.63 -20.76
C LEU A 38 -2.37 -2.16 -20.93
N ARG A 39 -3.67 -1.90 -20.91
CA ARG A 39 -4.20 -0.53 -20.84
C ARG A 39 -4.22 -0.08 -19.39
N LEU A 40 -3.46 0.96 -19.08
CA LEU A 40 -3.48 1.57 -17.76
C LEU A 40 -4.80 2.33 -17.55
N PRO A 41 -5.38 2.30 -16.33
CA PRO A 41 -6.59 3.05 -16.00
C PRO A 41 -6.34 4.56 -16.04
N THR A 42 -7.38 5.32 -16.40
CA THR A 42 -7.41 6.78 -16.22
C THR A 42 -7.56 7.14 -14.74
N TRP A 43 -7.33 8.41 -14.40
CA TRP A 43 -7.54 8.89 -13.05
C TRP A 43 -8.99 8.74 -12.58
N GLU A 44 -9.96 9.02 -13.44
CA GLU A 44 -11.40 8.84 -13.16
C GLU A 44 -11.72 7.38 -12.87
N GLN A 45 -11.16 6.46 -13.65
CA GLN A 45 -11.33 5.02 -13.45
C GLN A 45 -10.68 4.52 -12.15
N VAL A 46 -9.66 5.21 -11.64
CA VAL A 46 -9.09 4.91 -10.31
C VAL A 46 -10.01 5.43 -9.22
N GLN A 47 -10.51 6.66 -9.35
CA GLN A 47 -11.42 7.25 -8.37
C GLN A 47 -12.78 6.56 -8.27
N SER A 48 -13.27 6.00 -9.37
CA SER A 48 -14.56 5.29 -9.40
C SER A 48 -14.49 3.87 -8.84
N ARG A 49 -13.31 3.39 -8.42
CA ARG A 49 -13.19 2.06 -7.83
C ARG A 49 -13.78 2.06 -6.43
N GLU A 50 -14.58 1.05 -6.17
CA GLU A 50 -15.01 0.74 -4.82
C GLU A 50 -13.77 0.34 -3.98
N TYR A 51 -13.61 1.00 -2.84
CA TYR A 51 -12.59 0.69 -1.85
C TYR A 51 -13.26 0.44 -0.52
N HIS A 52 -12.95 -0.72 0.07
CA HIS A 52 -13.37 -1.07 1.41
C HIS A 52 -12.21 -0.80 2.37
N PRO A 53 -12.33 0.18 3.29
CA PRO A 53 -11.31 0.42 4.30
C PRO A 53 -11.10 -0.84 5.14
N TRP A 54 -9.86 -1.07 5.55
CA TRP A 54 -9.57 -2.17 6.45
C TRP A 54 -10.09 -1.81 7.85
N GLU A 55 -10.67 -2.78 8.55
CA GLU A 55 -11.16 -2.59 9.93
C GLU A 55 -10.24 -3.24 10.96
N SER A 56 -9.37 -4.17 10.53
CA SER A 56 -8.40 -4.82 11.40
C SER A 56 -7.17 -3.95 11.68
N GLU A 57 -6.50 -4.25 12.79
CA GLU A 57 -5.18 -3.69 13.12
C GLU A 57 -4.18 -3.95 11.99
N ARG A 58 -3.38 -2.92 11.69
CA ARG A 58 -2.43 -2.90 10.58
C ARG A 58 -1.43 -1.76 10.72
N ILE A 59 -0.31 -1.91 10.03
CA ILE A 59 0.65 -0.84 9.80
C ILE A 59 0.20 -0.04 8.59
N VAL A 60 0.05 1.28 8.70
CA VAL A 60 -0.27 2.16 7.58
C VAL A 60 1.00 2.89 7.13
N ILE A 61 1.38 2.72 5.86
CA ILE A 61 2.50 3.44 5.25
C ILE A 61 1.94 4.41 4.20
N ASP A 62 1.98 5.69 4.55
CA ASP A 62 1.70 6.76 3.59
C ASP A 62 2.94 7.06 2.74
N THR A 63 2.79 6.95 1.43
CA THR A 63 3.84 7.14 0.42
C THR A 63 3.82 8.51 -0.23
N ALA A 64 2.87 9.38 0.16
CA ALA A 64 2.86 10.77 -0.27
C ALA A 64 4.17 11.47 0.13
N GLN A 65 4.81 12.11 -0.84
CA GLN A 65 6.05 12.86 -0.66
C GLN A 65 7.21 12.05 -0.05
N LYS A 66 7.15 10.71 -0.08
CA LYS A 66 8.20 9.82 0.41
C LYS A 66 8.92 9.12 -0.72
N THR A 67 10.22 8.94 -0.54
CA THR A 67 10.98 7.98 -1.35
C THR A 67 10.65 6.55 -0.92
N VAL A 68 10.89 5.60 -1.83
CA VAL A 68 10.77 4.16 -1.52
C VAL A 68 11.65 3.80 -0.32
N LEU A 69 12.88 4.31 -0.27
CA LEU A 69 13.82 4.02 0.82
C LEU A 69 13.24 4.45 2.17
N THR A 70 12.72 5.68 2.26
CA THR A 70 12.13 6.21 3.50
C THR A 70 10.90 5.40 3.92
N ALA A 71 10.04 5.02 2.98
CA ALA A 71 8.86 4.21 3.26
C ALA A 71 9.24 2.80 3.77
N VAL A 72 10.25 2.18 3.17
CA VAL A 72 10.78 0.87 3.61
C VAL A 72 11.43 0.99 4.99
N GLN A 73 12.23 2.01 5.23
CA GLN A 73 12.86 2.25 6.54
C GLN A 73 11.80 2.42 7.64
N GLN A 74 10.73 3.18 7.38
CA GLN A 74 9.61 3.33 8.30
C GLN A 74 8.97 1.98 8.61
N LEU A 75 8.63 1.20 7.58
CA LEU A 75 8.01 -0.12 7.75
C LEU A 75 8.91 -1.05 8.58
N MET A 76 10.21 -1.11 8.27
CA MET A 76 11.17 -1.93 9.00
C MET A 76 11.36 -1.49 10.45
N SER A 77 11.19 -0.20 10.78
CA SER A 77 11.19 0.25 12.18
C SER A 77 10.00 -0.32 12.94
N VAL A 78 8.78 -0.14 12.40
CA VAL A 78 7.54 -0.59 13.05
C VAL A 78 7.53 -2.11 13.23
N LEU A 79 7.96 -2.86 12.22
CA LEU A 79 8.06 -4.32 12.31
C LEU A 79 9.04 -4.78 13.40
N ARG A 80 10.13 -4.06 13.65
CA ARG A 80 11.07 -4.40 14.72
C ARG A 80 10.48 -4.13 16.09
N GLU A 81 9.72 -3.05 16.24
CA GLU A 81 9.04 -2.71 17.49
C GLU A 81 7.95 -3.75 17.83
N GLN A 82 7.22 -4.24 16.83
CA GLN A 82 6.20 -5.29 17.01
C GLN A 82 6.78 -6.69 17.31
N ASN A 83 7.99 -6.99 16.83
CA ASN A 83 8.66 -8.29 17.07
C ASN A 83 9.48 -8.32 18.37
N ASN A 84 9.61 -7.21 19.10
CA ASN A 84 10.41 -7.09 20.33
C ASN A 84 9.55 -7.23 21.61
N ILE A 85 8.47 -8.01 21.57
CA ILE A 85 7.66 -8.40 22.74
C ILE A 85 7.79 -9.89 22.97
#